data_AF-A0A6P6BD98-F1
#
_entry.id   AF-A0A6P6BD98-F1
#
_cell.length_a   1.000
_cell.length_b   1.000
_cell.length_c   1.000
_cell.angle_alpha   90.00
_cell.angle_beta   90.00
_cell.angle_gamma   90.00
#
_symmetry.space_group_name_H-M   'P 1'
#
loop_
_entity.id
_entity.type
_entity.pdbx_description
1 polymer ?
#
loop_
_entity_poly.entity_id
_entity_poly.type
_entity_poly.pdbx_seq_one_letter_code
_entity_poly.pdbx_strand_id
1 'polypeptide(L)'
;MDNENKINNTAEARNKSAYKPNPEMESEEDKKLEGETKEKVFQIFKDFFTRVAKLDELVAVGGRLLTGFQQGLEFLRRPPINKTSKLIENIIKANETKRLKSYFEVGCITSHDSVENMSKLRTCLLGLHDHLIKVKSLLNDLKCLLEDATAALQTANEQLSPLLDKESVERLDPQENNGEDEMASSQLQEPQVTDYAALMGIIYNMVKQDYAMQEKIVTSLNLKSSSGELESYCLMWSLRPYVNEQTMHLAWKLVP
;
A
#
# COMPACT_ATOMS: atom_id res chain seq x y z
N MET A 1 -28.43 71.26 -49.77
CA MET A 1 -29.51 71.93 -49.04
C MET A 1 -29.18 71.78 -47.58
N ASP A 2 -28.87 72.92 -46.97
CA ASP A 2 -28.58 73.09 -45.55
C ASP A 2 -29.74 72.63 -44.68
N ASN A 3 -29.44 72.17 -43.47
CA ASN A 3 -30.13 72.73 -42.32
C ASN A 3 -29.33 72.54 -41.02
N GLU A 4 -29.02 73.65 -40.38
CA GLU A 4 -28.54 73.76 -39.01
C GLU A 4 -29.60 73.23 -38.03
N ASN A 5 -29.19 72.67 -36.89
CA ASN A 5 -29.75 73.15 -35.62
C ASN A 5 -28.94 72.80 -34.36
N LYS A 6 -28.99 73.78 -33.46
CA LYS A 6 -28.28 73.95 -32.19
C LYS A 6 -28.75 73.06 -31.05
N ILE A 7 -27.76 72.68 -30.22
CA ILE A 7 -27.68 72.79 -28.75
C ILE A 7 -28.88 72.32 -27.90
N ASN A 8 -28.64 71.34 -27.01
CA ASN A 8 -28.85 71.51 -25.56
C ASN A 8 -28.32 70.32 -24.74
N ASN A 9 -27.45 70.64 -23.78
CA ASN A 9 -27.07 69.80 -22.65
C ASN A 9 -28.24 69.74 -21.64
N THR A 10 -28.60 68.57 -21.14
CA THR A 10 -29.18 68.44 -19.80
C THR A 10 -28.82 67.08 -19.21
N ALA A 11 -28.38 67.14 -17.96
CA ALA A 11 -27.87 66.04 -17.17
C ALA A 11 -28.93 64.98 -16.83
N GLU A 12 -28.60 63.71 -16.99
CA GLU A 12 -29.25 62.60 -16.30
C GLU A 12 -28.23 61.90 -15.41
N ALA A 13 -28.38 62.15 -14.11
CA ALA A 13 -27.65 61.49 -13.06
C ALA A 13 -28.45 60.25 -12.58
N ARG A 14 -27.69 59.17 -12.32
CA ARG A 14 -27.95 58.08 -11.37
C ARG A 14 -29.13 57.14 -11.67
N ASN A 15 -28.78 55.96 -12.17
CA ASN A 15 -29.02 54.73 -11.40
C ASN A 15 -28.03 53.62 -11.80
N LYS A 16 -26.85 53.59 -11.17
CA LYS A 16 -26.04 52.37 -11.11
C LYS A 16 -26.26 51.78 -9.72
N SER A 17 -27.23 50.88 -9.62
CA SER A 17 -27.32 49.96 -8.50
C SER A 17 -26.03 49.14 -8.49
N ALA A 18 -25.13 49.48 -7.58
CA ALA A 18 -23.98 48.66 -7.29
C ALA A 18 -24.51 47.40 -6.58
N TYR A 19 -24.66 46.33 -7.33
CA TYR A 19 -24.81 44.99 -6.75
C TYR A 19 -23.51 44.71 -5.98
N LYS A 20 -23.53 44.92 -4.67
CA LYS A 20 -22.50 44.39 -3.78
C LYS A 20 -22.86 42.92 -3.54
N PRO A 21 -22.01 41.94 -3.89
CA PRO A 21 -22.20 40.57 -3.45
C PRO A 21 -22.24 40.55 -1.92
N ASN A 22 -23.13 39.74 -1.36
CA ASN A 22 -23.28 39.60 0.09
C ASN A 22 -22.13 38.70 0.60
N PRO A 23 -21.20 39.18 1.45
CA PRO A 23 -20.02 38.41 1.88
C PRO A 23 -20.38 37.16 2.70
N GLU A 24 -21.59 37.08 3.24
CA GLU A 24 -22.08 35.89 3.95
C GLU A 24 -22.29 34.69 3.01
N MET A 25 -22.62 34.92 1.73
CA MET A 25 -22.93 33.87 0.74
C MET A 25 -21.66 33.18 0.22
N GLU A 26 -20.56 33.92 0.07
CA GLU A 26 -19.25 33.38 -0.32
C GLU A 26 -18.70 32.43 0.78
N SER A 27 -18.92 32.75 2.06
CA SER A 27 -18.44 31.95 3.19
C SER A 27 -19.14 30.59 3.39
N GLU A 28 -20.39 30.43 2.91
CA GLU A 28 -21.11 29.15 2.96
C GLU A 28 -20.77 28.25 1.77
N GLU A 29 -20.53 28.82 0.59
CA GLU A 29 -20.11 28.07 -0.60
C GLU A 29 -18.71 27.46 -0.40
N ASP A 30 -17.78 28.20 0.21
CA ASP A 30 -16.43 27.71 0.53
C ASP A 30 -16.45 26.52 1.50
N LYS A 31 -17.24 26.63 2.60
CA LYS A 31 -17.40 25.54 3.57
C LYS A 31 -18.04 24.30 2.97
N LYS A 32 -18.96 24.48 2.03
CA LYS A 32 -19.62 23.38 1.31
C LYS A 32 -18.64 22.68 0.36
N LEU A 33 -17.86 23.44 -0.41
CA LEU A 33 -16.83 22.91 -1.32
C LEU A 33 -15.71 22.18 -0.57
N GLU A 34 -15.29 22.69 0.59
CA GLU A 34 -14.33 22.04 1.48
C GLU A 34 -14.89 20.70 2.00
N GLY A 35 -16.14 20.68 2.44
CA GLY A 35 -16.83 19.46 2.89
C GLY A 35 -16.97 18.41 1.78
N GLU A 36 -17.35 18.81 0.56
CA GLU A 36 -17.45 17.90 -0.59
C GLU A 36 -16.09 17.32 -1.01
N THR A 37 -15.02 18.11 -0.93
CA THR A 37 -13.66 17.65 -1.21
C THR A 37 -13.19 16.64 -0.17
N LYS A 38 -13.44 16.94 1.11
CA LYS A 38 -13.09 16.05 2.23
C LYS A 38 -13.77 14.70 2.09
N GLU A 39 -15.08 14.68 1.78
CA GLU A 39 -15.82 13.43 1.58
C GLU A 39 -15.28 12.62 0.40
N LYS A 40 -14.95 13.28 -0.73
CA LYS A 40 -14.34 12.60 -1.90
C LYS A 40 -13.02 11.93 -1.57
N VAL A 41 -12.09 12.66 -0.94
CA VAL A 41 -10.78 12.11 -0.57
C VAL A 41 -10.92 11.02 0.48
N PHE A 42 -11.85 11.17 1.43
CA PHE A 42 -12.13 10.14 2.41
C PHE A 42 -12.69 8.86 1.76
N GLN A 43 -13.54 8.97 0.74
CA GLN A 43 -14.01 7.81 -0.02
C GLN A 43 -12.86 7.10 -0.75
N ILE A 44 -11.97 7.86 -1.40
CA ILE A 44 -10.76 7.33 -2.04
C ILE A 44 -9.87 6.62 -1.01
N PHE A 45 -9.73 7.19 0.18
CA PHE A 45 -8.97 6.60 1.28
C PHE A 45 -9.54 5.24 1.71
N LYS A 46 -10.87 5.11 1.86
CA LYS A 46 -11.52 3.82 2.17
C LYS A 46 -11.29 2.77 1.07
N ASP A 47 -11.40 3.18 -0.19
CA ASP A 47 -11.16 2.28 -1.32
C ASP A 47 -9.69 1.82 -1.39
N PHE A 48 -8.77 2.72 -1.07
CA PHE A 48 -7.34 2.44 -0.95
C PHE A 48 -7.08 1.39 0.14
N PHE A 49 -7.64 1.58 1.34
CA PHE A 49 -7.48 0.62 2.43
C PHE A 49 -8.12 -0.73 2.14
N THR A 50 -9.22 -0.76 1.39
CA THR A 50 -9.81 -2.01 0.90
C THR A 50 -8.82 -2.78 0.00
N ARG A 51 -8.02 -2.08 -0.81
CA ARG A 51 -6.96 -2.71 -1.64
C ARG A 51 -5.76 -3.14 -0.79
N VAL A 52 -5.40 -2.35 0.22
CA VAL A 52 -4.34 -2.71 1.19
C VAL A 52 -4.69 -4.00 1.95
N ALA A 53 -5.92 -4.15 2.45
CA ALA A 53 -6.36 -5.39 3.10
C ALA A 53 -6.21 -6.61 2.19
N LYS A 54 -6.61 -6.50 0.92
CA LYS A 54 -6.44 -7.58 -0.08
C LYS A 54 -4.97 -7.93 -0.31
N LEU A 55 -4.06 -6.95 -0.24
CA LEU A 55 -2.63 -7.21 -0.32
C LEU A 55 -2.13 -8.01 0.88
N ASP A 56 -2.57 -7.67 2.09
CA ASP A 56 -2.20 -8.41 3.30
C ASP A 56 -2.70 -9.86 3.26
N GLU A 57 -3.92 -10.10 2.75
CA GLU A 57 -4.42 -11.46 2.52
C GLU A 57 -3.53 -12.24 1.53
N LEU A 58 -3.11 -11.61 0.43
CA LEU A 58 -2.23 -12.23 -0.55
C LEU A 58 -0.85 -12.53 0.04
N VAL A 59 -0.30 -11.70 0.92
CA VAL A 59 0.98 -11.97 1.58
C VAL A 59 0.95 -13.31 2.32
N ALA A 60 -0.14 -13.61 3.03
CA ALA A 60 -0.32 -14.89 3.71
C ALA A 60 -0.41 -16.07 2.73
N VAL A 61 -1.05 -15.88 1.57
CA VAL A 61 -1.12 -16.89 0.50
C VAL A 61 0.28 -17.16 -0.06
N GLY A 62 1.02 -16.11 -0.43
CA GLY A 62 2.38 -16.21 -0.94
C GLY A 62 3.34 -16.87 0.05
N GLY A 63 3.22 -16.55 1.34
CA GLY A 63 4.04 -17.17 2.39
C GLY A 63 3.83 -18.68 2.50
N ARG A 64 2.57 -19.15 2.39
CA ARG A 64 2.26 -20.59 2.35
C ARG A 64 2.85 -21.28 1.12
N LEU A 65 2.77 -20.64 -0.04
CA LEU A 65 3.34 -21.18 -1.28
C LEU A 65 4.87 -21.27 -1.20
N LEU A 66 5.52 -20.24 -0.66
CA LEU A 66 6.97 -20.21 -0.46
C LEU A 66 7.41 -21.31 0.53
N THR A 67 6.69 -21.46 1.65
CA THR A 67 6.92 -22.54 2.62
C THR A 67 6.74 -23.91 1.98
N GLY A 68 5.69 -24.09 1.17
CA GLY A 68 5.47 -25.32 0.42
C GLY A 68 6.58 -25.63 -0.58
N PHE A 69 7.12 -24.61 -1.24
CA PHE A 69 8.30 -24.74 -2.11
C PHE A 69 9.53 -25.19 -1.31
N GLN A 70 9.81 -24.54 -0.17
CA GLN A 70 10.91 -24.93 0.71
C GLN A 70 10.79 -26.39 1.14
N GLN A 71 9.64 -26.78 1.71
CA GLN A 71 9.39 -28.13 2.20
C GLN A 71 9.54 -29.19 1.11
N GLY A 72 8.98 -28.94 -0.08
CA GLY A 72 9.10 -29.86 -1.21
C GLY A 72 10.54 -30.05 -1.66
N LEU A 73 11.34 -28.99 -1.62
CA LEU A 73 12.73 -29.02 -2.09
C LEU A 73 13.65 -29.66 -1.05
N GLU A 74 13.43 -29.38 0.24
CA GLU A 74 14.13 -30.04 1.34
C GLU A 74 13.85 -31.53 1.38
N PHE A 75 12.60 -31.94 1.11
CA PHE A 75 12.24 -33.35 1.01
C PHE A 75 13.05 -34.06 -0.10
N LEU A 76 13.14 -33.46 -1.29
CA LEU A 76 13.90 -34.03 -2.41
C LEU A 76 15.41 -34.09 -2.16
N ARG A 77 15.91 -33.33 -1.20
CA ARG A 77 17.33 -33.26 -0.82
C ARG A 77 17.67 -34.04 0.43
N ARG A 78 16.73 -34.84 0.92
CA ARG A 78 16.93 -35.64 2.12
C ARG A 78 18.21 -36.45 2.00
N PRO A 79 19.15 -36.35 2.96
CA PRO A 79 20.40 -37.07 2.88
C PRO A 79 20.16 -38.58 3.04
N PRO A 80 21.10 -39.42 2.54
CA PRO A 80 21.12 -40.85 2.81
C PRO A 80 21.06 -41.18 4.31
N ILE A 81 20.58 -42.38 4.64
CA ILE A 81 20.56 -42.83 6.05
C ILE A 81 21.97 -42.75 6.64
N ASN A 82 22.09 -42.09 7.78
CA ASN A 82 23.31 -42.08 8.56
C ASN A 82 23.58 -43.49 9.16
N LYS A 83 24.71 -44.07 8.79
CA LYS A 83 25.14 -45.41 9.23
C LYS A 83 26.12 -45.39 10.41
N THR A 84 26.31 -44.25 11.08
CA THR A 84 27.22 -44.15 12.25
C THR A 84 26.79 -45.01 13.43
N SER A 85 25.49 -45.28 13.57
CA SER A 85 24.98 -46.17 14.61
C SER A 85 25.21 -47.64 14.23
N LYS A 86 25.88 -48.38 15.13
CA LYS A 86 26.14 -49.83 14.97
C LYS A 86 24.84 -50.64 14.87
N LEU A 87 23.77 -50.19 15.52
CA LEU A 87 22.45 -50.81 15.40
C LEU A 87 21.89 -50.66 13.97
N ILE A 88 21.89 -49.43 13.44
CA ILE A 88 21.40 -49.14 12.09
C ILE A 88 22.24 -49.90 11.05
N GLU A 89 23.56 -49.89 11.21
CA GLU A 89 24.47 -50.62 10.33
C GLU A 89 24.15 -52.13 10.30
N ASN A 90 23.98 -52.74 11.47
CA ASN A 90 23.66 -54.17 11.58
C ASN A 90 22.31 -54.51 10.94
N ILE A 91 21.29 -53.66 11.14
CA ILE A 91 19.96 -53.85 10.53
C ILE A 91 20.05 -53.79 9.00
N ILE A 92 20.78 -52.81 8.46
CA ILE A 92 20.95 -52.66 7.00
C ILE A 92 21.69 -53.87 6.42
N LYS A 93 22.78 -54.32 7.06
CA LYS A 93 23.55 -55.49 6.62
C LYS A 93 22.73 -56.77 6.64
N ALA A 94 21.91 -56.98 7.67
CA ALA A 94 21.08 -58.17 7.80
C ALA A 94 19.98 -58.29 6.72
N ASN A 95 19.54 -57.15 6.15
CA ASN A 95 18.42 -57.09 5.19
C ASN A 95 18.87 -56.64 3.79
N GLU A 96 20.16 -56.77 3.49
CA GLU A 96 20.78 -56.12 2.35
C GLU A 96 20.28 -56.66 1.00
N THR A 97 19.62 -55.81 0.21
CA THR A 97 19.26 -56.10 -1.18
C THR A 97 19.70 -54.95 -2.08
N LYS A 98 19.91 -55.20 -3.39
CA LYS A 98 20.21 -54.14 -4.37
C LYS A 98 19.18 -53.02 -4.31
N ARG A 99 17.89 -53.38 -4.26
CA ARG A 99 16.77 -52.43 -4.16
C ARG A 99 16.84 -51.58 -2.88
N LEU A 100 17.09 -52.21 -1.74
CA LEU A 100 17.16 -51.52 -0.45
C LEU A 100 18.37 -50.58 -0.36
N LYS A 101 19.52 -50.99 -0.91
CA LYS A 101 20.72 -50.14 -1.02
C LYS A 101 20.42 -48.86 -1.80
N SER A 102 19.89 -48.99 -3.02
CA SER A 102 19.55 -47.83 -3.84
C SER A 102 18.53 -46.92 -3.17
N TYR A 103 17.54 -47.47 -2.47
CA TYR A 103 16.57 -46.68 -1.70
C TYR A 103 17.22 -45.85 -0.58
N PHE A 104 18.18 -46.42 0.15
CA PHE A 104 18.91 -45.68 1.18
C PHE A 104 19.89 -44.65 0.62
N GLU A 105 20.52 -44.93 -0.52
CA GLU A 105 21.42 -44.02 -1.23
C GLU A 105 20.71 -42.74 -1.71
N VAL A 106 19.41 -42.81 -2.01
CA VAL A 106 18.60 -41.65 -2.39
C VAL A 106 17.84 -41.02 -1.21
N GLY A 107 18.25 -41.29 0.04
CA GLY A 107 17.63 -40.66 1.21
C GLY A 107 16.25 -41.20 1.58
N CYS A 108 15.95 -42.46 1.23
CA CYS A 108 14.66 -43.09 1.47
C CYS A 108 13.50 -42.44 0.69
N ILE A 109 13.79 -41.87 -0.48
CA ILE A 109 12.82 -41.25 -1.37
C ILE A 109 12.40 -42.27 -2.44
N THR A 110 11.10 -42.53 -2.60
CA THR A 110 10.60 -43.36 -3.70
C THR A 110 10.42 -42.53 -4.98
N SER A 111 10.29 -43.21 -6.12
CA SER A 111 9.96 -42.53 -7.38
C SER A 111 8.62 -41.79 -7.31
N HIS A 112 7.64 -42.37 -6.62
CA HIS A 112 6.35 -41.73 -6.37
C HIS A 112 6.51 -40.44 -5.57
N ASP A 113 7.23 -40.50 -4.44
CA ASP A 113 7.47 -39.32 -3.60
C ASP A 113 8.20 -38.22 -4.38
N SER A 114 9.16 -38.61 -5.23
CA SER A 114 9.90 -37.68 -6.09
C SER A 114 8.96 -36.95 -7.06
N VAL A 115 8.09 -37.68 -7.75
CA VAL A 115 7.10 -37.10 -8.68
C VAL A 115 6.12 -36.18 -7.95
N GLU A 116 5.60 -36.62 -6.80
CA GLU A 116 4.66 -35.83 -6.01
C GLU A 116 5.29 -34.52 -5.52
N ASN A 117 6.51 -34.57 -4.97
CA ASN A 117 7.19 -33.37 -4.49
C ASN A 117 7.62 -32.46 -5.63
N MET A 118 8.05 -33.00 -6.77
CA MET A 118 8.32 -32.20 -7.97
C MET A 118 7.06 -31.49 -8.46
N SER A 119 5.91 -32.16 -8.43
CA SER A 119 4.63 -31.54 -8.76
C SER A 119 4.26 -30.44 -7.76
N LYS A 120 4.47 -30.66 -6.45
CA LYS A 120 4.26 -29.63 -5.42
C LYS A 120 5.13 -28.40 -5.65
N LEU A 121 6.41 -28.58 -5.96
CA LEU A 121 7.34 -27.49 -6.29
C LEU A 121 6.84 -26.66 -7.47
N ARG A 122 6.42 -27.34 -8.55
CA ARG A 122 5.85 -26.67 -9.73
C ARG A 122 4.58 -25.89 -9.39
N THR A 123 3.66 -26.48 -8.64
CA THR A 123 2.42 -25.82 -8.22
C THR A 123 2.71 -24.60 -7.34
N CYS A 124 3.65 -24.70 -6.40
CA CYS A 124 4.05 -23.58 -5.56
C CYS A 124 4.66 -22.44 -6.39
N LEU A 125 5.57 -22.76 -7.31
CA LEU A 125 6.20 -21.76 -8.18
C LEU A 125 5.19 -21.05 -9.08
N LEU A 126 4.27 -21.79 -9.71
CA LEU A 126 3.18 -21.21 -10.50
C LEU A 126 2.27 -20.33 -9.65
N GLY A 127 1.91 -20.79 -8.45
CA GLY A 127 1.13 -20.00 -7.50
C GLY A 127 1.83 -18.72 -7.06
N LEU A 128 3.15 -18.74 -6.87
CA LEU A 128 3.94 -17.55 -6.53
C LEU A 128 3.99 -16.55 -7.69
N HIS A 129 4.07 -17.01 -8.93
CA HIS A 129 3.96 -16.13 -10.09
C HIS A 129 2.57 -15.51 -10.21
N ASP A 130 1.51 -16.28 -10.01
CA ASP A 130 0.13 -15.77 -9.97
C ASP A 130 -0.06 -14.74 -8.83
N HIS A 131 0.51 -15.02 -7.65
CA HIS A 131 0.57 -14.07 -6.53
C HIS A 131 1.20 -12.74 -6.95
N LEU A 132 2.38 -12.76 -7.61
CA LEU A 132 3.02 -11.52 -8.07
C LEU A 132 2.16 -10.74 -9.06
N ILE A 133 1.49 -11.42 -9.99
CA ILE A 133 0.58 -10.77 -10.95
C ILE A 133 -0.55 -10.06 -10.21
N LYS A 134 -1.16 -10.73 -9.21
CA LYS A 134 -2.24 -10.16 -8.40
C LYS A 134 -1.79 -8.97 -7.56
N VAL A 135 -0.65 -9.10 -6.87
CA VAL A 135 -0.08 -8.00 -6.08
C VAL A 135 0.26 -6.81 -6.98
N LYS A 136 0.86 -7.04 -8.15
CA LYS A 136 1.17 -5.98 -9.11
C LYS A 136 -0.08 -5.26 -9.62
N SER A 137 -1.16 -6.01 -9.88
CA SER A 137 -2.46 -5.40 -10.25
C SER A 137 -2.99 -4.50 -9.14
N LEU A 138 -3.01 -4.98 -7.89
CA LEU A 138 -3.45 -4.18 -6.74
C LEU A 138 -2.55 -2.97 -6.49
N LEU A 139 -1.24 -3.09 -6.72
CA LEU A 139 -0.31 -1.97 -6.61
C LEU A 139 -0.60 -0.88 -7.66
N ASN A 140 -1.00 -1.27 -8.87
CA ASN A 140 -1.45 -0.32 -9.88
C ASN A 140 -2.77 0.34 -9.47
N ASP A 141 -3.73 -0.40 -8.92
CA ASP A 141 -4.97 0.17 -8.37
C ASP A 141 -4.67 1.21 -7.28
N LEU A 142 -3.78 0.89 -6.34
CA LEU A 142 -3.35 1.82 -5.29
C LEU A 142 -2.70 3.08 -5.87
N LYS A 143 -1.92 2.95 -6.94
CA LYS A 143 -1.31 4.09 -7.62
C LYS A 143 -2.37 4.99 -8.24
N CYS A 144 -3.36 4.43 -8.92
CA CYS A 144 -4.46 5.21 -9.50
C CYS A 144 -5.23 5.97 -8.41
N LEU A 145 -5.57 5.31 -7.29
CA LEU A 145 -6.26 5.95 -6.17
C LEU A 145 -5.44 7.10 -5.55
N LEU A 146 -4.10 6.96 -5.50
CA LEU A 146 -3.23 8.04 -5.04
C LEU A 146 -3.20 9.23 -6.02
N GLU A 147 -3.20 8.96 -7.33
CA GLU A 147 -3.31 9.98 -8.38
C GLU A 147 -4.66 10.72 -8.29
N ASP A 148 -5.76 9.98 -8.10
CA ASP A 148 -7.12 10.53 -7.93
C ASP A 148 -7.21 11.42 -6.68
N ALA A 149 -6.64 10.99 -5.54
CA ALA A 149 -6.59 11.80 -4.32
C ALA A 149 -5.79 13.10 -4.52
N THR A 150 -4.68 13.03 -5.25
CA THR A 150 -3.85 14.20 -5.57
C THR A 150 -4.59 15.18 -6.48
N ALA A 151 -5.30 14.67 -7.50
CA ALA A 151 -6.11 15.49 -8.41
C ALA A 151 -7.28 16.17 -7.69
N ALA A 152 -7.94 15.47 -6.75
CA ALA A 152 -9.00 16.03 -5.92
C ALA A 152 -8.48 17.19 -5.05
N LEU A 153 -7.30 17.02 -4.44
CA LEU A 153 -6.63 18.08 -3.67
C LEU A 153 -6.27 19.31 -4.52
N GLN A 154 -5.72 19.09 -5.72
CA GLN A 154 -5.36 20.17 -6.63
C GLN A 154 -6.59 20.96 -7.09
N THR A 155 -7.66 20.25 -7.46
CA THR A 155 -8.92 20.89 -7.89
C THR A 155 -9.49 21.76 -6.78
N ALA A 156 -9.46 21.30 -5.53
CA ALA A 156 -9.93 22.10 -4.39
C ALA A 156 -9.05 23.34 -4.16
N ASN A 157 -7.73 23.19 -4.23
CA ASN A 157 -6.80 24.31 -4.06
C ASN A 157 -6.92 25.35 -5.19
N GLU A 158 -7.17 24.91 -6.43
CA GLU A 158 -7.42 25.78 -7.59
C GLU A 158 -8.79 26.47 -7.53
N GLN A 159 -9.82 25.82 -6.95
CA GLN A 159 -11.13 26.42 -6.73
C GLN A 159 -11.11 27.47 -5.60
N LEU A 160 -10.25 27.29 -4.60
CA LEU A 160 -10.05 28.23 -3.49
C LEU A 160 -9.07 29.37 -3.82
N SER A 161 -8.13 29.18 -4.75
CA SER A 161 -7.09 30.16 -5.11
C SER A 161 -7.60 31.50 -5.72
N PRO A 162 -8.56 31.56 -6.65
CA PRO A 162 -9.00 32.83 -7.25
C PRO A 162 -9.80 33.75 -6.30
N LEU A 163 -10.11 33.29 -5.08
CA LEU A 163 -10.85 34.06 -4.06
C LEU A 163 -9.95 34.70 -3.00
N LEU A 164 -8.73 34.18 -2.78
CA LEU A 164 -7.81 34.69 -1.75
C LEU A 164 -7.00 35.94 -2.19
N ASP A 165 -7.00 36.28 -3.47
CA ASP A 165 -6.26 37.43 -4.03
C ASP A 165 -6.86 38.80 -3.65
N LYS A 166 -7.92 38.84 -2.83
CA LYS A 166 -8.64 40.07 -2.47
C LYS A 166 -8.59 40.46 -1.00
N GLU A 167 -8.04 39.62 -0.12
CA GLU A 167 -8.02 39.92 1.31
C GLU A 167 -6.67 39.57 1.95
N SER A 168 -5.68 40.40 1.67
CA SER A 168 -4.45 40.40 2.48
C SER A 168 -3.86 41.81 2.60
N VAL A 169 -4.56 42.67 3.33
CA VAL A 169 -3.90 43.75 4.08
C VAL A 169 -4.61 43.91 5.42
N GLU A 170 -4.31 43.05 6.39
CA GLU A 170 -4.43 43.47 7.78
C GLU A 170 -3.25 42.97 8.61
N ARG A 171 -2.84 43.87 9.49
CA ARG A 171 -1.52 44.10 10.05
C ARG A 171 -1.27 43.16 11.23
N LEU A 172 -0.15 42.44 11.21
CA LEU A 172 0.36 41.71 12.36
C LEU A 172 0.79 42.70 13.45
N ASP A 173 0.22 42.57 14.65
CA ASP A 173 0.87 42.99 15.89
C ASP A 173 1.02 41.74 16.79
N PRO A 174 2.23 41.44 17.31
CA PRO A 174 2.45 40.33 18.23
C PRO A 174 2.25 40.81 19.67
N GLN A 175 1.37 40.15 20.43
CA GLN A 175 1.36 40.28 21.88
C GLN A 175 1.45 38.89 22.55
N GLU A 176 2.57 38.71 23.24
CA GLU A 176 2.87 37.62 24.16
C GLU A 176 1.87 37.61 25.33
N ASN A 177 1.43 36.42 25.75
CA ASN A 177 1.16 36.18 27.17
C ASN A 177 1.33 34.69 27.54
N ASN A 178 1.97 34.48 28.68
CA ASN A 178 2.36 33.21 29.28
C ASN A 178 1.21 32.52 30.04
N GLY A 179 1.29 31.20 30.22
CA GLY A 179 0.78 30.55 31.44
C GLY A 179 0.09 29.18 31.31
N GLU A 180 0.87 28.14 31.61
CA GLU A 180 0.57 26.95 32.47
C GLU A 180 -0.31 25.77 32.00
N ASP A 181 0.18 24.59 32.38
CA ASP A 181 -0.27 23.21 32.15
C ASP A 181 -1.74 22.93 32.49
N GLU A 182 -2.45 22.24 31.59
CA GLU A 182 -3.45 21.26 32.00
C GLU A 182 -3.64 20.17 30.91
N MET A 183 -3.62 18.91 31.36
CA MET A 183 -3.70 17.67 30.59
C MET A 183 -4.77 17.69 29.47
N ALA A 184 -4.36 18.00 28.25
CA ALA A 184 -5.18 17.78 27.07
C ALA A 184 -5.13 16.29 26.71
N SER A 185 -6.19 15.57 27.07
CA SER A 185 -6.60 14.34 26.38
C SER A 185 -6.41 14.55 24.88
N SER A 186 -5.55 13.77 24.24
CA SER A 186 -5.30 13.81 22.80
C SER A 186 -6.55 13.36 22.05
N GLN A 187 -7.55 14.23 21.98
CA GLN A 187 -8.55 14.20 20.94
C GLN A 187 -7.76 14.17 19.63
N LEU A 188 -7.86 13.07 18.89
CA LEU A 188 -7.39 13.02 17.51
C LEU A 188 -8.09 14.17 16.80
N GLN A 189 -7.36 15.24 16.54
CA GLN A 189 -7.81 16.30 15.66
C GLN A 189 -8.19 15.62 14.34
N GLU A 190 -9.37 15.93 13.83
CA GLU A 190 -9.86 15.29 12.60
C GLU A 190 -8.82 15.53 11.49
N PRO A 191 -8.26 14.47 10.87
CA PRO A 191 -7.17 14.64 9.92
C PRO A 191 -7.58 15.54 8.77
N GLN A 192 -6.69 16.43 8.36
CA GLN A 192 -6.92 17.25 7.19
C GLN A 192 -6.85 16.39 5.92
N VAL A 193 -7.43 16.89 4.83
CA VAL A 193 -7.47 16.18 3.54
C VAL A 193 -6.04 15.86 3.03
N THR A 194 -5.09 16.75 3.33
CA THR A 194 -3.66 16.61 3.05
C THR A 194 -3.02 15.46 3.83
N ASP A 195 -3.46 15.20 5.07
CA ASP A 195 -2.94 14.11 5.91
C ASP A 195 -3.27 12.73 5.33
N TYR A 196 -4.50 12.56 4.80
CA TYR A 196 -4.92 11.32 4.15
C TYR A 196 -4.07 11.01 2.92
N ALA A 197 -3.86 11.99 2.03
CA ALA A 197 -3.08 11.79 0.81
C ALA A 197 -1.60 11.51 1.12
N ALA A 198 -1.01 12.23 2.09
CA ALA A 198 0.36 11.98 2.54
C ALA A 198 0.49 10.55 3.09
N LEU A 199 -0.45 10.11 3.92
CA LEU A 199 -0.46 8.77 4.50
C LEU A 199 -0.61 7.66 3.43
N MET A 200 -1.51 7.84 2.46
CA MET A 200 -1.64 6.95 1.31
C MET A 200 -0.32 6.85 0.53
N GLY A 201 0.36 7.97 0.29
CA GLY A 201 1.66 8.00 -0.39
C GLY A 201 2.75 7.24 0.37
N ILE A 202 2.81 7.39 1.69
CA ILE A 202 3.74 6.63 2.55
C ILE A 202 3.45 5.13 2.45
N ILE A 203 2.19 4.72 2.59
CA ILE A 203 1.78 3.31 2.54
C ILE A 203 2.04 2.69 1.17
N TYR A 204 1.71 3.41 0.10
CA TYR A 204 2.00 2.97 -1.26
C TYR A 204 3.50 2.67 -1.44
N ASN A 205 4.38 3.56 -0.95
CA ASN A 205 5.82 3.36 -1.04
C ASN A 205 6.30 2.15 -0.22
N MET A 206 5.79 1.96 1.00
CA MET A 206 6.10 0.78 1.83
C MET A 206 5.72 -0.52 1.10
N VAL A 207 4.49 -0.61 0.61
CA VAL A 207 3.95 -1.79 -0.06
C VAL A 207 4.64 -2.05 -1.40
N LYS A 208 5.02 -1.00 -2.13
CA LYS A 208 5.81 -1.10 -3.37
C LYS A 208 7.19 -1.71 -3.12
N GLN A 209 7.86 -1.32 -2.05
CA GLN A 209 9.15 -1.89 -1.66
C GLN A 209 9.01 -3.35 -1.21
N ASP A 210 7.96 -3.67 -0.46
CA ASP A 210 7.61 -5.04 -0.07
C ASP A 210 7.37 -5.93 -1.30
N TYR A 211 6.62 -5.44 -2.30
CA TYR A 211 6.44 -6.13 -3.59
C TYR A 211 7.78 -6.36 -4.31
N ALA A 212 8.64 -5.36 -4.39
CA ALA A 212 9.94 -5.50 -5.05
C ALA A 212 10.83 -6.55 -4.38
N MET A 213 10.73 -6.69 -3.05
CA MET A 213 11.38 -7.77 -2.31
C MET A 213 10.77 -9.13 -2.65
N GLN A 214 9.44 -9.25 -2.63
CA GLN A 214 8.73 -10.49 -2.99
C GLN A 214 9.06 -10.95 -4.41
N GLU A 215 9.11 -10.02 -5.38
CA GLU A 215 9.48 -10.30 -6.76
C GLU A 215 10.91 -10.85 -6.86
N LYS A 216 11.87 -10.26 -6.14
CA LYS A 216 13.25 -10.78 -6.07
C LYS A 216 13.33 -12.17 -5.46
N ILE A 217 12.58 -12.43 -4.38
CA ILE A 217 12.51 -13.75 -3.76
C ILE A 217 12.00 -14.76 -4.80
N VAL A 218 10.82 -14.54 -5.39
CA VAL A 218 10.19 -15.49 -6.32
C VAL A 218 11.06 -15.73 -7.55
N THR A 219 11.69 -14.70 -8.11
CA THR A 219 12.57 -14.83 -9.29
C THR A 219 13.88 -15.56 -8.98
N SER A 220 14.34 -15.56 -7.73
CA SER A 220 15.53 -16.29 -7.31
C SER A 220 15.28 -17.78 -7.03
N LEU A 221 14.03 -18.19 -6.85
CA LEU A 221 13.69 -19.59 -6.52
C LEU A 221 14.06 -20.54 -7.65
N ASN A 222 14.81 -21.57 -7.32
CA ASN A 222 15.16 -22.62 -8.25
C ASN A 222 15.51 -23.93 -7.51
N LEU A 223 15.66 -25.02 -8.27
CA LEU A 223 15.98 -26.35 -7.69
C LEU A 223 17.37 -26.43 -7.04
N LYS A 224 18.23 -25.42 -7.19
CA LYS A 224 19.57 -25.32 -6.58
C LYS A 224 19.61 -24.35 -5.38
N SER A 225 18.56 -23.59 -5.11
CA SER A 225 18.48 -22.67 -3.95
C SER A 225 18.77 -23.43 -2.67
N SER A 226 19.80 -23.06 -1.90
CA SER A 226 20.20 -23.75 -0.67
C SER A 226 19.14 -23.64 0.43
N SER A 227 19.20 -24.52 1.44
CA SER A 227 18.26 -24.47 2.58
C SER A 227 18.38 -23.14 3.34
N GLY A 228 19.59 -22.64 3.59
CA GLY A 228 19.78 -21.33 4.25
C GLY A 228 19.27 -20.14 3.44
N GLU A 229 19.34 -20.17 2.10
CA GLU A 229 18.73 -19.15 1.24
C GLU A 229 17.19 -19.19 1.35
N LEU A 230 16.59 -20.38 1.30
CA LEU A 230 15.14 -20.54 1.40
C LEU A 230 14.61 -20.11 2.77
N GLU A 231 15.30 -20.47 3.86
CA GLU A 231 14.99 -19.99 5.21
C GLU A 231 15.04 -18.46 5.28
N SER A 232 16.08 -17.85 4.70
CA SER A 232 16.21 -16.39 4.63
C SER A 232 15.07 -15.75 3.85
N TYR A 233 14.66 -16.34 2.73
CA TYR A 233 13.51 -15.86 1.95
C TYR A 233 12.20 -15.96 2.72
N CYS A 234 11.93 -17.09 3.37
CA CYS A 234 10.74 -17.28 4.21
C CYS A 234 10.71 -16.28 5.37
N LEU A 235 11.86 -16.03 6.00
CA LEU A 235 11.98 -15.05 7.07
C LEU A 235 11.71 -13.63 6.57
N MET A 236 12.34 -13.22 5.47
CA MET A 236 12.11 -11.91 4.87
C MET A 236 10.64 -11.70 4.47
N TRP A 237 10.00 -12.74 3.90
CA TRP A 237 8.58 -12.72 3.55
C TRP A 237 7.68 -12.52 4.77
N SER A 238 8.03 -13.15 5.89
CA SER A 238 7.24 -13.08 7.13
C SER A 238 7.44 -11.77 7.88
N LEU A 239 8.67 -11.24 7.90
CA LEU A 239 9.02 -10.03 8.64
C LEU A 239 8.61 -8.73 7.92
N ARG A 240 8.45 -8.77 6.58
CA ARG A 240 8.07 -7.61 5.76
C ARG A 240 8.83 -6.32 6.14
N PRO A 241 10.17 -6.30 6.03
CA PRO A 241 11.01 -5.24 6.61
C PRO A 241 10.74 -3.83 6.07
N TYR A 242 10.04 -3.70 4.95
CA TYR A 242 9.68 -2.41 4.35
C TYR A 242 8.32 -1.87 4.81
N VAL A 243 7.55 -2.66 5.55
CA VAL A 243 6.22 -2.29 6.06
C VAL A 243 6.33 -1.93 7.53
N ASN A 244 6.08 -0.66 7.84
CA ASN A 244 6.02 -0.20 9.22
C ASN A 244 4.64 -0.49 9.82
N GLU A 245 4.58 -1.45 10.74
CA GLU A 245 3.33 -1.85 11.40
C GLU A 245 2.67 -0.72 12.20
N GLN A 246 3.44 0.20 12.79
CA GLN A 246 2.90 1.33 13.53
C GLN A 246 2.19 2.30 12.60
N THR A 247 2.79 2.63 11.45
CA THR A 247 2.17 3.46 10.42
C THR A 247 0.89 2.81 9.90
N MET A 248 0.92 1.51 9.60
CA MET A 248 -0.25 0.77 9.14
C MET A 248 -1.37 0.80 10.20
N HIS A 249 -1.06 0.53 11.46
CA HIS A 249 -2.03 0.53 12.55
C HIS A 249 -2.63 1.91 12.81
N LEU A 250 -1.82 2.98 12.78
CA LEU A 250 -2.31 4.35 12.88
C LEU A 250 -3.28 4.68 11.75
N ALA A 251 -2.95 4.27 10.52
CA ALA A 251 -3.78 4.54 9.38
C ALA A 251 -5.10 3.75 9.39
N TRP A 252 -5.07 2.50 9.85
CA TRP A 252 -6.28 1.70 10.03
C TRP A 252 -7.26 2.30 11.04
N LYS A 253 -6.79 3.04 12.06
CA LYS A 253 -7.68 3.75 13.01
C LYS A 253 -8.48 4.88 12.36
N LEU A 254 -8.05 5.34 11.19
CA LEU A 254 -8.74 6.39 10.44
C LEU A 254 -9.81 5.82 9.48
N VAL A 255 -9.89 4.48 9.38
CA VAL A 255 -10.94 3.78 8.65
C VAL A 255 -12.05 3.42 9.65
N PRO A 256 -13.31 3.88 9.46
CA PRO A 256 -14.42 3.61 10.37
C PRO A 256 -14.84 2.13 10.44
#